data_AF-A0A946HAM2-F1
#
_entry.id   AF-A0A946HAM2-F1
#
_cell.length_a   1.000
_cell.length_b   1.000
_cell.length_c   1.000
_cell.angle_alpha   90.00
_cell.angle_beta   90.00
_cell.angle_gamma   90.00
#
_symmetry.space_group_name_H-M   'P 1'
#
loop_
_entity.id
_entity.type
_entity.pdbx_description
1 polymer ?
#
loop_
_entity_poly.entity_id
_entity_poly.type
_entity_poly.pdbx_seq_one_letter_code
_entity_poly.pdbx_strand_id
1 'polypeptide(L)' 'MIKTVKYDEELSLSTRAAWLHYGGGLSQTDVAKRLGVTKIKAHRLINRANQDGIVKVS' A
#
# COMPACT_ATOMS: atom_id res chain seq x y z
N MET A 1 18.64 3.64 14.98
CA MET A 1 18.88 3.08 13.62
C MET A 1 17.78 2.14 13.14
N ILE A 2 17.21 1.25 13.98
CA ILE A 2 16.17 0.28 13.58
C ILE A 2 14.79 0.83 13.15
N LYS A 3 14.41 2.04 13.55
CA LYS A 3 13.08 2.61 13.21
C LYS A 3 12.98 3.10 11.75
N THR A 4 14.08 3.59 11.19
CA THR A 4 14.09 4.26 9.88
C THR A 4 13.88 3.28 8.73
N VAL A 5 14.56 2.11 8.77
CA VAL A 5 14.47 1.10 7.71
C VAL A 5 13.06 0.50 7.61
N LYS A 6 12.42 0.16 8.75
CA LYS A 6 11.04 -0.34 8.76
C LYS A 6 10.03 0.67 8.22
N TYR A 7 10.28 1.96 8.44
CA TYR A 7 9.42 3.02 7.93
C TYR A 7 9.49 3.09 6.40
N ASP A 8 10.68 3.03 5.82
CA ASP A 8 10.87 3.02 4.36
C ASP A 8 10.26 1.77 3.70
N GLU A 9 10.36 0.60 4.33
CA GLU A 9 9.73 -0.63 3.84
C GLU A 9 8.19 -0.52 3.82
N GLU A 10 7.57 -0.06 4.90
CA GLU A 10 6.11 0.10 4.97
C GLU A 10 5.63 1.23 4.04
N LEU A 11 6.41 2.30 3.86
CA LEU A 11 6.14 3.36 2.90
C LEU A 11 6.14 2.80 1.46
N SER A 12 7.20 2.07 1.09
CA SER A 12 7.32 1.42 -0.22
C SER A 12 6.17 0.44 -0.49
N LEU A 13 5.81 -0.37 0.50
CA LEU A 13 4.66 -1.28 0.44
C LEU A 13 3.33 -0.53 0.26
N SER A 14 3.15 0.60 0.96
CA SER A 14 1.95 1.43 0.86
C SER A 14 1.81 2.04 -0.54
N THR A 15 2.89 2.59 -1.09
CA THR A 15 2.93 3.14 -2.45
C THR A 15 2.56 2.09 -3.49
N ARG A 16 3.15 0.89 -3.41
CA ARG A 16 2.85 -0.21 -4.34
C ARG A 16 1.41 -0.69 -4.23
N ALA A 17 0.88 -0.82 -3.01
CA ALA A 17 -0.49 -1.24 -2.79
C ALA A 17 -1.49 -0.26 -3.42
N ALA A 18 -1.25 1.03 -3.23
CA ALA A 18 -2.07 2.08 -3.82
C ALA A 18 -1.99 2.13 -5.34
N TRP A 19 -0.79 2.00 -5.94
CA TRP A 19 -0.65 1.95 -7.39
C TRP A 19 -1.40 0.78 -8.01
N LEU A 20 -1.27 -0.43 -7.43
CA LEU A 20 -1.99 -1.60 -7.92
C LEU A 20 -3.51 -1.43 -7.83
N HIS A 21 -4.01 -0.80 -6.76
CA HIS A 21 -5.43 -0.57 -6.58
C HIS A 21 -5.98 0.52 -7.50
N TYR A 22 -5.48 1.74 -7.38
CA TYR A 22 -6.03 2.90 -8.07
C TYR A 22 -5.55 3.00 -9.52
N GLY A 23 -4.26 2.79 -9.76
CA GLY A 23 -3.68 2.82 -11.11
C GLY A 23 -3.93 1.53 -11.90
N GLY A 24 -3.87 0.38 -11.22
CA GLY A 24 -4.05 -0.94 -11.83
C GLY A 24 -5.47 -1.49 -11.83
N GLY A 25 -6.40 -0.87 -11.09
CA GLY A 25 -7.79 -1.33 -10.98
C GLY A 25 -7.96 -2.67 -10.23
N LEU A 26 -6.93 -3.15 -9.53
CA LEU A 26 -7.02 -4.42 -8.80
C LEU A 26 -7.92 -4.27 -7.57
N SER A 27 -8.65 -5.33 -7.22
CA SER A 27 -9.34 -5.38 -5.93
C SER A 27 -8.33 -5.47 -4.77
N GLN A 28 -8.74 -5.10 -3.55
CA GLN A 28 -7.88 -5.23 -2.35
C GLN A 28 -7.44 -6.67 -2.11
N THR A 29 -8.25 -7.65 -2.51
CA THR A 29 -7.91 -9.08 -2.43
C THR A 29 -6.79 -9.44 -3.41
N ASP A 30 -6.82 -8.90 -4.64
CA ASP A 30 -5.80 -9.16 -5.66
C ASP A 30 -4.49 -8.45 -5.32
N VAL A 31 -4.57 -7.22 -4.78
CA VAL A 31 -3.41 -6.51 -4.22
C VAL A 31 -2.76 -7.33 -3.11
N ALA A 32 -3.56 -7.85 -2.17
CA ALA A 32 -3.06 -8.67 -1.06
C ALA A 32 -2.31 -9.92 -1.55
N LYS A 33 -2.91 -10.66 -2.49
CA LYS A 33 -2.26 -11.82 -3.14
C LYS A 33 -0.94 -11.43 -3.81
N ARG A 34 -0.92 -10.32 -4.55
CA ARG A 34 0.26 -9.88 -5.33
C ARG A 34 1.40 -9.35 -4.46
N LEU A 35 1.08 -8.76 -3.30
CA LEU A 35 2.08 -8.27 -2.36
C LEU A 35 2.48 -9.29 -1.29
N GLY A 36 1.86 -10.48 -1.26
CA GLY A 36 2.14 -11.49 -0.23
C GLY A 36 1.73 -11.04 1.18
N VAL A 37 0.66 -10.25 1.29
CA VAL A 37 0.15 -9.74 2.57
C VAL A 37 -1.30 -10.16 2.80
N THR A 38 -1.80 -9.99 4.02
CA THR A 38 -3.21 -10.23 4.31
C THR A 38 -4.09 -9.16 3.66
N LYS A 39 -5.35 -9.49 3.36
CA LYS A 39 -6.33 -8.53 2.82
C LYS A 39 -6.48 -7.28 3.70
N ILE A 40 -6.51 -7.47 5.02
CA ILE A 40 -6.59 -6.38 6.00
C ILE A 40 -5.35 -5.49 5.92
N LYS A 41 -4.14 -6.06 5.78
CA LYS A 41 -2.91 -5.28 5.61
C LYS A 41 -2.93 -4.51 4.30
N ALA A 42 -3.36 -5.11 3.18
CA ALA A 42 -3.52 -4.41 1.91
C ALA A 42 -4.47 -3.21 2.01
N HIS A 43 -5.63 -3.38 2.66
CA HIS A 43 -6.56 -2.29 2.91
C HIS A 43 -5.92 -1.14 3.70
N ARG A 44 -5.19 -1.45 4.78
CA ARG A 44 -4.46 -0.45 5.58
C ARG A 44 -3.39 0.29 4.77
N LEU A 45 -2.60 -0.44 3.98
CA LEU A 45 -1.54 0.12 3.14
C LEU A 45 -2.09 1.10 2.09
N ILE A 46 -3.20 0.74 1.44
CA ILE A 46 -3.88 1.59 0.46
C ILE A 46 -4.42 2.86 1.12
N ASN A 47 -5.15 2.72 2.23
CA ASN A 47 -5.71 3.88 2.94
C ASN A 47 -4.61 4.79 3.46
N ARG A 48 -3.53 4.23 4.00
CA ARG A 48 -2.37 5.00 4.46
C ARG A 48 -1.77 5.80 3.32
N ALA A 49 -1.53 5.18 2.16
CA ALA A 49 -0.98 5.87 1.00
C ALA A 49 -1.85 7.06 0.56
N ASN A 50 -3.17 6.92 0.66
CA ASN A 50 -4.10 8.00 0.35
C ASN A 50 -4.11 9.10 1.43
N GLN A 51 -4.15 8.72 2.71
CA GLN A 51 -4.17 9.64 3.86
C GLN A 51 -2.88 10.44 4.02
N ASP A 52 -1.74 9.79 3.82
CA ASP A 52 -0.41 10.40 3.88
C ASP A 52 -0.10 11.21 2.59
N GLY A 53 -1.02 11.26 1.62
CA GLY A 53 -0.84 11.97 0.36
C GLY A 53 0.23 11.37 -0.56
N ILE A 54 0.66 10.13 -0.30
CA ILE A 54 1.65 9.40 -1.09
C ILE A 54 1.13 9.13 -2.51
N VAL A 55 -0.18 8.93 -2.64
CA VAL A 55 -0.87 8.90 -3.92
C VAL A 55 -1.96 9.96 -3.94
N LYS A 56 -2.16 10.59 -5.10
CA LYS A 56 -3.29 11.50 -5.34
C LYS A 56 -4.25 10.83 -6.30
N VAL A 57 -5.42 10.45 -5.79
CA VAL A 57 -6.53 9.95 -6.60
C VAL A 57 -7.52 11.11 -6.73
N SER A 58 -7.92 11.43 -7.96
CA SER A 58 -8.81 12.56 -8.27
C SER A 58 -10.28 12.15 -8.22
#